data_AF-A0AAD4VF45-F1
#
_entry.id   AF-A0AAD4VF45-F1
#
_cell.length_a   1.000
_cell.length_b   1.000
_cell.length_c   1.000
_cell.angle_alpha   90.00
_cell.angle_beta   90.00
_cell.angle_gamma   90.00
#
_symmetry.space_group_name_H-M   'P 1'
#
loop_
_entity.id
_entity.type
_entity.pdbx_description
1 polymer ?
#
loop_
_entity_poly.entity_id
_entity_poly.type
_entity_poly.pdbx_seq_one_letter_code
_entity_poly.pdbx_strand_id
1 'polypeptide(L)'
;MLKKMVSRNKRDWHERLPEALWAYRTTIHNSMGCTPYNLVFGSEAVLPLEVQLPSLRVALQLTNPDENANVRLAELEALDEKRLVAQQRLGSKYIKLRLQGHSTEKLSSDLSQLEIWF
;
A
#
# COMPACT_ATOMS: atom_id res chain seq x y z
N MET A 1 10.68 1.82 8.24
CA MET A 1 10.63 3.29 7.99
C MET A 1 10.66 4.07 9.30
N LEU A 2 9.71 3.83 10.22
CA LEU A 2 9.64 4.52 11.52
C LEU A 2 10.96 4.56 12.29
N LYS A 3 11.65 3.42 12.46
CA LYS A 3 12.97 3.33 13.12
C LYS A 3 14.00 4.35 12.57
N LYS A 4 13.95 4.66 11.27
CA LYS A 4 14.83 5.63 10.62
C LYS A 4 14.39 7.07 10.91
N MET A 5 13.09 7.34 10.90
CA MET A 5 12.52 8.67 11.20
C MET A 5 12.77 9.09 12.65
N VAL A 6 12.69 8.15 13.59
CA VAL A 6 12.92 8.38 15.03
C VAL A 6 14.38 8.14 15.45
N SER A 7 15.30 8.14 14.49
CA SER A 7 16.72 7.86 14.78
C SER A 7 17.39 8.99 15.57
N ARG A 8 16.97 10.24 15.34
CA ARG A 8 17.51 11.44 15.98
C ARG A 8 16.93 11.67 17.37
N ASN A 9 15.62 11.48 17.51
CA ASN A 9 14.93 11.48 18.79
C ASN A 9 13.99 10.27 18.79
N LYS A 10 14.04 9.46 19.84
CA LYS A 10 13.17 8.28 19.96
C LYS A 10 11.87 8.60 20.72
N ARG A 11 11.80 9.77 21.36
CA ARG A 11 10.67 10.17 22.22
C ARG A 11 9.49 10.74 21.41
N ASP A 12 9.76 11.29 20.22
CA ASP A 12 8.78 11.84 19.26
C ASP A 12 8.22 10.76 18.31
N TRP A 13 8.37 9.47 18.62
CA TRP A 13 7.92 8.40 17.72
C TRP A 13 6.42 8.48 17.37
N HIS A 14 5.62 8.94 18.33
CA HIS A 14 4.18 9.09 18.18
C HIS A 14 3.83 10.25 17.24
N GLU A 15 4.63 11.32 17.23
CA GLU A 15 4.51 12.44 16.28
C GLU A 15 4.87 11.99 14.86
N ARG A 16 5.86 11.09 14.72
CA ARG A 16 6.32 10.55 13.42
C ARG A 16 5.48 9.39 12.88
N LEU A 17 4.61 8.81 13.71
CA LEU A 17 3.85 7.63 13.35
C LEU A 17 2.89 7.87 12.18
N PRO A 18 2.08 8.95 12.15
CA PRO A 18 1.15 9.19 11.04
C PRO A 18 1.86 9.27 9.69
N GLU A 19 3.01 9.95 9.65
CA GLU A 19 3.83 10.12 8.45
C GLU A 19 4.44 8.79 7.99
N ALA A 20 4.95 8.00 8.93
CA ALA A 20 5.49 6.67 8.65
C ALA A 20 4.42 5.71 8.12
N LEU A 21 3.20 5.77 8.69
CA LEU A 21 2.07 4.97 8.24
C LEU A 21 1.59 5.40 6.85
N TRP A 22 1.49 6.70 6.60
CA TRP A 22 1.14 7.23 5.29
C TRP A 22 2.11 6.72 4.22
N ALA A 23 3.40 6.92 4.44
CA ALA A 23 4.42 6.50 3.49
C ALA A 23 4.46 4.96 3.32
N TYR A 24 4.19 4.17 4.36
CA TYR A 24 4.03 2.71 4.20
C TYR A 24 2.83 2.37 3.30
N ARG A 25 1.68 3.03 3.52
CA ARG A 25 0.44 2.76 2.79
C ARG A 25 0.51 3.15 1.31
N THR A 26 1.21 4.22 0.97
CA THR A 26 1.23 4.78 -0.40
C THR A 26 2.49 4.44 -1.20
N THR A 27 3.43 3.67 -0.64
CA THR A 27 4.64 3.25 -1.35
C THR A 27 4.50 1.80 -1.80
N ILE A 28 4.97 1.49 -3.01
CA ILE A 28 4.95 0.12 -3.53
C ILE A 28 5.81 -0.76 -2.63
N HIS A 29 5.22 -1.84 -2.13
CA HIS A 29 5.92 -2.76 -1.26
C HIS A 29 6.59 -3.88 -2.08
N ASN A 30 7.92 -3.99 -2.00
CA ASN A 30 8.71 -4.93 -2.83
C ASN A 30 8.35 -6.42 -2.69
N SER A 31 7.62 -6.84 -1.66
CA SER A 31 7.14 -8.21 -1.53
C SER A 31 5.79 -8.47 -2.20
N MET A 32 4.99 -7.42 -2.41
CA MET A 32 3.64 -7.49 -2.99
C MET A 32 3.60 -6.95 -4.41
N GLY A 33 4.47 -5.98 -4.74
CA GLY A 33 4.51 -5.29 -6.02
C GLY A 33 3.38 -4.27 -6.20
N CYS A 34 2.65 -3.93 -5.13
CA CYS A 34 1.61 -2.90 -5.08
C CYS A 34 1.69 -2.13 -3.75
N THR A 35 0.91 -1.07 -3.62
CA THR A 35 0.81 -0.32 -2.36
C THR A 35 -0.21 -0.99 -1.42
N PRO A 36 -0.01 -0.98 -0.09
CA PRO A 36 -1.02 -1.46 0.84
C PRO A 36 -2.36 -0.72 0.72
N TYR A 37 -2.34 0.58 0.37
CA TYR A 37 -3.55 1.37 0.14
C TYR A 37 -4.40 0.79 -1.01
N ASN A 38 -3.76 0.38 -2.11
CA ASN A 38 -4.44 -0.23 -3.26
C ASN A 38 -5.15 -1.54 -2.87
N LEU A 39 -4.57 -2.34 -1.97
CA LEU A 39 -5.19 -3.59 -1.52
C LEU A 39 -6.42 -3.40 -0.61
N VAL A 40 -6.51 -2.26 0.06
CA VAL A 40 -7.67 -1.92 0.90
C VAL A 40 -8.75 -1.26 0.06
N PHE A 41 -8.38 -0.28 -0.76
CA PHE A 41 -9.33 0.60 -1.45
C PHE A 41 -9.50 0.28 -2.94
N GLY A 42 -8.72 -0.62 -3.54
CA GLY A 42 -8.83 -0.98 -4.96
C GLY A 42 -8.08 -0.07 -5.94
N SER A 43 -7.61 1.09 -5.48
CA SER A 43 -6.88 2.08 -6.29
C SER A 43 -5.80 2.79 -5.50
N GLU A 44 -4.87 3.45 -6.22
CA GLU A 44 -3.80 4.20 -5.58
C GLU A 44 -4.33 5.47 -4.90
N ALA A 45 -3.75 5.80 -3.74
CA ALA A 45 -4.07 7.02 -3.01
C ALA A 45 -3.89 8.25 -3.92
N VAL A 46 -4.83 9.19 -3.88
CA VAL A 46 -4.65 10.52 -4.47
C VAL A 46 -3.93 11.37 -3.44
N LEU A 47 -2.73 11.86 -3.77
CA LEU A 47 -1.99 12.71 -2.85
C LEU A 47 -2.60 14.12 -2.78
N PRO A 48 -2.52 14.82 -1.63
CA PRO A 48 -2.98 16.21 -1.54
C PRO A 48 -2.36 17.13 -2.62
N LEU A 49 -1.10 16.88 -2.98
CA LEU A 49 -0.41 17.63 -4.03
C LEU A 49 -1.05 17.42 -5.41
N GLU A 50 -1.58 16.22 -5.71
CA GLU A 50 -2.28 15.95 -6.97
C GLU A 50 -3.61 16.67 -7.07
N VAL A 51 -4.19 17.09 -5.94
CA VAL A 51 -5.42 17.89 -5.91
C VAL A 51 -5.09 19.38 -6.01
N GLN A 52 -4.07 19.83 -5.28
CA GLN A 52 -3.61 21.23 -5.33
C GLN A 52 -3.03 21.61 -6.69
N LEU A 53 -2.30 20.67 -7.30
CA LEU A 53 -1.81 20.74 -8.68
C LEU A 53 -2.48 19.58 -9.43
N PRO A 54 -3.67 19.81 -10.02
CA PRO A 54 -4.48 18.78 -10.63
C PRO A 54 -3.66 17.85 -11.53
N SER A 55 -3.40 16.64 -11.02
CA SER A 55 -2.70 15.62 -11.78
C SER A 55 -3.60 15.16 -12.93
N LEU A 56 -3.02 14.54 -13.96
CA LEU A 56 -3.80 14.07 -15.11
C LEU A 56 -4.94 13.14 -14.69
N ARG A 57 -4.70 12.23 -13.73
CA ARG A 57 -5.74 11.35 -13.22
C ARG A 57 -6.85 12.12 -12.50
N VAL A 58 -6.52 13.08 -11.64
CA VAL A 58 -7.53 13.90 -10.94
C VAL A 58 -8.33 14.73 -11.94
N ALA A 59 -7.69 15.31 -12.94
CA ALA A 59 -8.36 16.07 -13.99
C ALA A 59 -9.35 15.21 -14.80
N LEU A 60 -8.96 13.99 -15.18
CA LEU A 60 -9.83 13.05 -15.89
C LEU A 60 -11.04 12.62 -15.04
N GLN A 61 -10.82 12.37 -13.75
CA GLN A 61 -11.89 12.01 -12.81
C GLN A 61 -12.95 13.12 -12.66
N LEU A 62 -12.54 14.38 -12.76
CA LEU A 62 -13.45 15.53 -12.67
C LEU A 62 -14.18 15.83 -13.99
N THR A 63 -13.57 15.49 -15.12
CA THR A 63 -14.14 15.78 -16.45
C THR A 63 -15.34 14.89 -16.77
N ASN A 64 -15.26 13.59 -16.45
CA ASN A 64 -16.29 12.60 -16.78
C ASN A 64 -16.70 11.78 -15.53
N PRO A 65 -17.64 12.26 -14.70
CA PRO A 65 -18.00 11.60 -13.44
C PRO A 65 -18.64 10.22 -13.64
N ASP A 66 -19.48 10.05 -14.67
CA ASP A 66 -20.14 8.77 -14.95
C ASP A 66 -19.14 7.69 -15.41
N GLU A 67 -18.19 8.08 -16.27
CA GLU A 67 -17.10 7.20 -16.71
C GLU A 67 -16.17 6.84 -15.54
N ASN A 68 -15.84 7.82 -14.69
CA ASN A 68 -15.06 7.59 -13.48
C ASN A 68 -15.75 6.61 -12.52
N ALA A 69 -17.08 6.66 -12.37
CA ALA A 69 -17.82 5.70 -11.56
C ALA A 69 -17.69 4.27 -12.11
N ASN A 70 -17.75 4.10 -13.44
CA ASN A 70 -17.55 2.80 -14.07
C ASN A 70 -16.12 2.27 -13.88
N VAL A 71 -15.10 3.12 -14.04
CA VAL A 71 -13.70 2.76 -13.76
C VAL A 71 -13.56 2.33 -12.30
N ARG A 72 -14.18 3.08 -11.37
CA ARG A 72 -14.13 2.79 -9.95
C ARG A 72 -14.80 1.46 -9.60
N LEU A 73 -15.91 1.12 -10.25
CA LEU A 73 -16.59 -0.16 -10.10
C LEU A 73 -15.66 -1.30 -10.56
N ALA A 74 -15.07 -1.19 -11.75
CA ALA A 74 -14.15 -2.20 -12.27
C ALA A 74 -12.92 -2.41 -11.37
N GLU A 75 -12.37 -1.35 -10.78
CA GLU A 75 -11.28 -1.44 -9.80
C GLU A 75 -11.65 -2.23 -8.54
N LEU A 76 -12.90 -2.07 -8.07
CA LEU A 76 -13.44 -2.78 -6.91
C LEU A 76 -13.74 -4.24 -7.23
N GLU A 77 -14.29 -4.54 -8.41
CA GLU A 77 -14.52 -5.91 -8.86
C GLU A 77 -13.21 -6.70 -8.98
N ALA A 78 -12.13 -6.05 -9.44
CA ALA A 78 -10.80 -6.65 -9.52
C ALA A 78 -10.04 -6.71 -8.17
N LEU A 79 -10.61 -6.17 -7.08
CA LEU A 79 -9.88 -6.00 -5.83
C LEU A 79 -9.53 -7.32 -5.15
N ASP A 80 -10.46 -8.28 -5.14
CA ASP A 80 -10.20 -9.59 -4.52
C ASP A 80 -9.14 -10.39 -5.29
N GLU A 81 -9.10 -10.26 -6.61
CA GLU A 81 -8.03 -10.82 -7.44
C GLU A 81 -6.67 -10.21 -7.08
N LYS A 82 -6.60 -8.87 -6.95
CA LYS A 82 -5.37 -8.18 -6.55
C LYS A 82 -4.88 -8.65 -5.17
N ARG A 83 -5.80 -8.84 -4.22
CA ARG A 83 -5.48 -9.35 -2.86
C ARG A 83 -4.93 -10.76 -2.93
N LEU A 84 -5.56 -11.63 -3.69
CA LEU A 84 -5.11 -13.01 -3.89
C LEU A 84 -3.70 -13.06 -4.49
N VAL A 85 -3.44 -12.26 -5.54
CA VAL A 85 -2.10 -12.17 -6.16
C VAL A 85 -1.06 -11.67 -5.17
N ALA A 86 -1.37 -10.65 -4.37
CA ALA A 86 -0.46 -10.14 -3.35
C ALA A 86 -0.13 -11.19 -2.29
N GLN A 87 -1.13 -11.95 -1.82
CA GLN A 87 -0.94 -13.06 -0.87
C GLN A 87 -0.06 -14.16 -1.45
N GLN A 88 -0.30 -14.58 -2.70
CA GLN A 88 0.51 -15.59 -3.39
C GLN A 88 1.97 -15.15 -3.55
N ARG A 89 2.21 -13.87 -3.89
CA ARG A 89 3.56 -13.29 -4.00
C ARG A 89 4.28 -13.29 -2.65
N LEU A 90 3.59 -12.91 -1.58
CA LEU A 90 4.13 -12.93 -0.23
C LEU A 90 4.51 -14.34 0.20
N GLY A 91 3.60 -15.31 0.02
CA GLY A 91 3.86 -16.72 0.34
C GLY A 91 5.05 -17.29 -0.44
N SER A 92 5.11 -17.02 -1.75
CA SER A 92 6.23 -17.45 -2.60
C SER A 92 7.56 -16.84 -2.14
N LYS A 93 7.56 -15.54 -1.78
CA LYS A 93 8.76 -14.86 -1.29
C LYS A 93 9.21 -15.40 0.07
N TYR A 94 8.27 -15.70 0.95
CA TYR A 94 8.53 -16.29 2.26
C TYR A 94 9.20 -17.66 2.14
N ILE A 95 8.64 -18.56 1.33
CA ILE A 95 9.22 -19.88 1.06
C ILE A 95 10.63 -19.74 0.51
N LYS A 96 10.83 -18.85 -0.48
CA LYS A 96 12.15 -18.60 -1.07
C LYS A 96 13.19 -18.14 -0.02
N LEU A 97 12.83 -17.18 0.84
CA LEU A 97 13.76 -16.69 1.88
C LEU A 97 14.06 -17.77 2.91
N ARG A 98 13.08 -18.58 3.32
CA ARG A 98 13.28 -19.68 4.25
C ARG A 98 14.22 -20.75 3.68
N LEU A 99 14.06 -21.13 2.41
CA LEU A 99 14.97 -22.06 1.73
C LEU A 99 16.41 -21.52 1.64
N GLN A 100 16.56 -20.19 1.57
CA GLN A 100 17.86 -19.51 1.53
C GLN A 100 18.46 -19.24 2.93
N GLY A 101 17.78 -19.63 4.01
CA GLY A 101 18.24 -19.34 5.38
C GLY A 101 18.18 -17.86 5.77
N HIS A 102 17.43 -17.04 5.03
CA HIS A 102 17.29 -15.60 5.31
C HIS A 102 16.16 -15.31 6.30
N SER A 103 16.28 -14.20 7.03
CA SER A 103 15.24 -13.74 7.97
C SER A 103 13.92 -13.44 7.25
N THR A 104 12.80 -13.87 7.86
CA THR A 104 11.42 -13.71 7.35
C THR A 104 10.56 -12.77 8.20
N GLU A 105 11.11 -12.18 9.26
CA GLU A 105 10.38 -11.33 10.22
C GLU A 105 9.62 -10.17 9.55
N LYS A 106 10.25 -9.55 8.54
CA LYS A 106 9.64 -8.46 7.77
C LYS A 106 8.39 -8.90 7.03
N LEU A 107 8.42 -10.09 6.40
CA LEU A 107 7.27 -10.63 5.67
C LEU A 107 6.15 -11.07 6.62
N SER A 108 6.49 -11.58 7.81
CA SER A 108 5.51 -11.92 8.84
C SER A 108 4.77 -10.67 9.34
N SER A 109 5.49 -9.56 9.51
CA SER A 109 4.87 -8.27 9.83
C SER A 109 3.96 -7.78 8.70
N ASP A 110 4.38 -7.92 7.43
CA ASP A 110 3.55 -7.49 6.29
C ASP A 110 2.26 -8.32 6.17
N LEU A 111 2.32 -9.63 6.40
CA LEU A 111 1.15 -10.50 6.44
C LEU A 111 0.18 -10.12 7.56
N SER A 112 0.71 -9.89 8.77
CA SER A 112 -0.11 -9.48 9.91
C SER A 112 -0.80 -8.13 9.66
N GLN A 113 -0.11 -7.21 8.98
CA GLN A 113 -0.70 -5.91 8.62
C GLN A 113 -1.80 -6.04 7.57
N LEU A 114 -1.71 -6.98 6.63
CA LEU A 114 -2.77 -7.24 5.67
C LEU A 114 -4.01 -7.84 6.33
N GLU A 115 -3.83 -8.82 7.23
CA GLU A 115 -4.91 -9.46 7.97
C GLU A 115 -5.67 -8.50 8.91
N ILE A 116 -5.05 -7.39 9.34
CA ILE A 116 -5.73 -6.39 10.18
C ILE A 116 -6.75 -5.56 9.38
N TRP A 117 -6.66 -5.55 8.05
CA TRP A 117 -7.57 -4.78 7.18
C TRP A 117 -8.49 -5.67 6.30
N PHE A 118 -8.44 -7.00 6.47
CA PHE A 118 -9.31 -7.99 5.81
C PHE A 118 -10.15 -8.75 6.84
#